data_AF-X1ALZ6-F1
#
_entry.id   AF-X1ALZ6-F1
#
_cell.length_a   1.000
_cell.length_b   1.000
_cell.length_c   1.000
_cell.angle_alpha   90.00
_cell.angle_beta   90.00
_cell.angle_gamma   90.00
#
_symmetry.space_group_name_H-M   'P 1'
#
loop_
_entity.id
_entity.type
_entity.pdbx_description
1 polymer ?
#
loop_
_entity_poly.entity_id
_entity_poly.type
_entity_poly.pdbx_seq_one_letter_code
_entity_poly.pdbx_strand_id
1 'polypeptide(L)'
;EIKRKRWPIGNVLNNLKMEFTMSKNVKYSDHLETIVALVTHLAMTRHKSRTPTILSSDLSLDHSEVSLVLNSFKGLFRESIKTTKQKDSGYVEHYYWLQLRYARWWLEEQQMFDEDNQAPLEPEYIGMLLSFISAMVEQEKAEERQTKVNYFSLTASICALVASIIAAIISSGLFLKMIQISP
;
A
#
# COMPACT_ATOMS: atom_id res chain seq x y z
N GLU A 1 5.34 -27.62 -35.46
CA GLU A 1 6.22 -26.44 -35.55
C GLU A 1 5.76 -25.38 -34.55
N ILE A 2 6.45 -25.22 -33.42
CA ILE A 2 6.06 -24.30 -32.34
C ILE A 2 6.80 -22.97 -32.55
N LYS A 3 6.11 -21.95 -33.09
CA LYS A 3 6.64 -20.58 -33.20
C LYS A 3 6.64 -19.92 -31.82
N ARG A 4 7.78 -19.99 -31.12
CA ARG A 4 8.00 -19.19 -29.89
C ARG A 4 8.13 -17.71 -30.27
N LYS A 5 7.13 -16.91 -29.87
CA LYS A 5 7.15 -15.44 -29.99
C LYS A 5 8.30 -14.88 -29.15
N ARG A 6 9.26 -14.23 -29.83
CA ARG A 6 10.39 -13.52 -29.23
C ARG A 6 9.90 -12.14 -28.78
N TRP A 7 9.93 -11.88 -27.48
CA TRP A 7 9.53 -10.59 -26.91
C TRP A 7 10.63 -9.53 -27.12
N PRO A 8 10.27 -8.26 -27.41
CA PRO A 8 11.24 -7.19 -27.61
C PRO A 8 11.78 -6.69 -26.26
N ILE A 9 13.08 -6.89 -26.04
CA ILE A 9 13.81 -6.58 -24.79
C ILE A 9 14.07 -5.06 -24.64
N GLY A 10 13.68 -4.24 -25.62
CA GLY A 10 14.01 -2.80 -25.68
C GLY A 10 13.23 -1.88 -24.73
N ASN A 11 12.08 -2.30 -24.19
CA ASN A 11 11.27 -1.47 -23.27
C ASN A 11 11.45 -1.80 -21.78
N VAL A 12 12.19 -2.87 -21.46
CA VAL A 12 12.32 -3.37 -20.08
C VAL A 12 13.19 -2.42 -19.24
N LEU A 13 14.22 -1.82 -19.83
CA LEU A 13 15.16 -0.95 -19.12
C LEU A 13 14.57 0.42 -18.74
N ASN A 14 13.64 0.95 -19.55
CA ASN A 14 12.95 2.22 -19.22
C ASN A 14 11.86 2.00 -18.16
N ASN A 15 11.17 0.86 -18.19
CA ASN A 15 10.22 0.47 -17.14
C ASN A 15 10.96 0.23 -15.81
N LEU A 16 12.12 -0.42 -15.82
CA LEU A 16 12.95 -0.63 -14.63
C LEU A 16 13.45 0.69 -14.02
N LYS A 17 13.77 1.69 -14.86
CA LYS A 17 14.25 2.99 -14.38
C LYS A 17 13.12 3.85 -13.78
N MET A 18 11.87 3.66 -14.22
CA MET A 18 10.69 4.25 -13.57
C MET A 18 10.24 3.48 -12.32
N GLU A 19 10.39 2.14 -12.28
CA GLU A 19 10.12 1.34 -11.08
C GLU A 19 11.09 1.69 -9.94
N PHE A 20 12.35 2.01 -10.24
CA PHE A 20 13.37 2.26 -9.21
C PHE A 20 13.27 3.64 -8.54
N THR A 21 12.66 4.65 -9.18
CA THR A 21 12.51 6.00 -8.59
C THR A 21 11.23 6.17 -7.75
N MET A 22 10.33 5.19 -7.75
CA MET A 22 9.03 5.22 -7.06
C MET A 22 8.99 4.35 -5.79
N SER A 23 10.13 3.92 -5.24
CA SER A 23 10.17 3.35 -3.88
C SER A 23 10.14 4.45 -2.81
N LYS A 24 9.20 5.39 -2.96
CA LYS A 24 8.66 6.11 -1.81
C LYS A 24 7.71 5.10 -1.17
N ASN A 25 7.91 4.78 0.11
CA ASN A 25 7.03 3.86 0.82
C ASN A 25 5.67 4.55 0.98
N VAL A 26 4.79 4.38 -0.02
CA VAL A 26 3.48 5.03 -0.09
C VAL A 26 2.57 4.34 0.92
N LYS A 27 2.06 5.14 1.86
CA LYS A 27 1.25 4.64 2.97
C LYS A 27 -0.24 4.74 2.65
N TYR A 28 -1.02 3.79 3.14
CA TYR A 28 -2.49 3.82 3.07
C TYR A 28 -3.05 5.03 3.79
N SER A 29 -2.47 5.39 4.93
CA SER A 29 -2.88 6.54 5.74
C SER A 29 -2.77 7.88 5.03
N ASP A 30 -1.75 8.07 4.19
CA ASP A 30 -1.52 9.33 3.46
C ASP A 30 -2.51 9.53 2.29
N HIS A 31 -3.08 8.44 1.76
CA HIS A 31 -3.97 8.46 0.59
C HIS A 31 -5.35 7.86 0.87
N LEU A 32 -5.75 7.80 2.14
CA LEU A 32 -6.96 7.09 2.59
C LEU A 32 -8.21 7.56 1.84
N GLU A 33 -8.39 8.87 1.72
CA GLU A 33 -9.56 9.47 1.07
C GLU A 33 -9.65 9.06 -0.40
N THR A 34 -8.55 9.19 -1.14
CA THR A 34 -8.45 8.80 -2.55
C THR A 34 -8.65 7.30 -2.74
N ILE A 35 -8.06 6.46 -1.89
CA ILE A 35 -8.25 5.01 -1.94
C ILE A 35 -9.72 4.65 -1.73
N VAL A 36 -10.36 5.20 -0.70
CA VAL A 36 -11.77 4.93 -0.38
C VAL A 36 -12.69 5.39 -1.50
N ALA A 37 -12.45 6.58 -2.05
CA ALA A 37 -13.22 7.11 -3.18
C ALA A 37 -13.10 6.21 -4.42
N LEU A 38 -11.87 5.83 -4.79
CA LEU A 38 -11.61 4.96 -5.95
C LEU A 38 -12.21 3.57 -5.78
N VAL A 39 -12.03 2.95 -4.60
CA VAL A 39 -12.59 1.62 -4.30
C VAL A 39 -14.11 1.67 -4.38
N THR A 40 -14.74 2.66 -3.73
CA THR A 40 -16.20 2.78 -3.71
C THR A 40 -16.75 3.02 -5.11
N HIS A 41 -16.14 3.94 -5.86
CA HIS A 41 -16.55 4.24 -7.23
C HIS A 41 -16.42 3.03 -8.15
N LEU A 42 -15.24 2.39 -8.18
CA LEU A 42 -15.00 1.20 -8.99
C LEU A 42 -15.85 0.01 -8.54
N ALA A 43 -16.23 -0.08 -7.26
CA ALA A 43 -17.11 -1.12 -6.75
C ALA A 43 -18.59 -0.90 -7.11
N MET A 44 -19.05 0.36 -7.26
CA MET A 44 -20.45 0.67 -7.55
C MET A 44 -20.73 0.90 -9.05
N THR A 45 -19.71 1.22 -9.84
CA THR A 45 -19.88 1.50 -11.26
C THR A 45 -20.18 0.24 -12.09
N ARG A 46 -20.87 0.40 -13.22
CA ARG A 46 -21.15 -0.71 -14.15
C ARG A 46 -19.94 -1.07 -15.03
N HIS A 47 -18.95 -0.19 -15.08
CA HIS A 47 -17.78 -0.40 -15.89
C HIS A 47 -16.79 -1.31 -15.17
N LYS A 48 -16.26 -2.32 -15.88
CA LYS A 48 -15.25 -3.24 -15.32
C LYS A 48 -13.95 -2.53 -14.93
N SER A 49 -13.60 -1.49 -15.69
CA SER A 49 -12.35 -0.77 -15.56
C SER A 49 -12.44 0.66 -16.09
N ARG A 50 -11.56 1.52 -15.59
CA ARG A 50 -11.49 2.93 -15.96
C ARG A 50 -10.04 3.42 -16.02
N THR A 51 -9.80 4.49 -16.75
CA THR A 51 -8.49 5.13 -16.82
C THR A 51 -8.36 6.21 -15.76
N PRO A 52 -7.12 6.59 -15.36
CA PRO A 52 -6.89 7.65 -14.38
C PRO A 52 -7.53 8.98 -14.78
N THR A 53 -7.53 9.34 -16.07
CA THR A 53 -8.21 10.56 -16.56
C THR A 53 -9.71 10.55 -16.29
N ILE A 54 -10.39 9.42 -16.54
CA ILE A 54 -11.83 9.34 -16.29
C ILE A 54 -12.11 9.36 -14.79
N LEU A 55 -11.33 8.62 -14.01
CA LEU A 55 -11.52 8.54 -12.55
C LEU A 55 -11.30 9.88 -11.83
N SER A 56 -10.24 10.60 -12.21
CA SER A 56 -9.97 11.94 -11.67
C SER A 56 -11.10 12.92 -12.03
N SER A 57 -11.59 12.87 -13.26
CA SER A 57 -12.74 13.69 -13.69
C SER A 57 -14.04 13.32 -12.94
N ASP A 58 -14.36 12.02 -12.82
CA ASP A 58 -15.60 11.56 -12.20
C ASP A 58 -15.64 11.84 -10.69
N LEU A 59 -14.48 11.80 -10.02
CA LEU A 59 -14.36 12.01 -8.58
C LEU A 59 -13.91 13.42 -8.19
N SER A 60 -13.62 14.28 -9.18
CA SER A 60 -13.03 15.61 -8.96
C SER A 60 -11.75 15.55 -8.10
N LEU A 61 -10.92 14.53 -8.34
CA LEU A 61 -9.64 14.31 -7.66
C LEU A 61 -8.48 14.71 -8.56
N ASP A 62 -7.33 14.99 -7.95
CA ASP A 62 -6.11 15.28 -8.72
C ASP A 62 -5.67 14.05 -9.54
N HIS A 63 -5.38 14.27 -10.82
CA HIS A 63 -4.98 13.19 -11.74
C HIS A 63 -3.68 12.51 -11.32
N SER A 64 -2.72 13.29 -10.83
CA SER A 64 -1.42 12.76 -10.42
C SER A 64 -1.54 11.91 -9.16
N GLU A 65 -2.41 12.30 -8.23
CA GLU A 65 -2.72 11.52 -7.05
C GLU A 65 -3.44 10.22 -7.40
N VAL A 66 -4.46 10.26 -8.25
CA VAL A 66 -5.17 9.06 -8.72
C VAL A 66 -4.20 8.10 -9.39
N SER A 67 -3.33 8.61 -10.26
CA SER A 67 -2.32 7.80 -10.96
C SER A 67 -1.31 7.19 -10.00
N LEU A 68 -0.89 7.92 -8.96
CA LEU A 68 -0.02 7.42 -7.91
C LEU A 68 -0.70 6.28 -7.15
N VAL A 69 -1.91 6.49 -6.64
CA VAL A 69 -2.66 5.50 -5.85
C VAL A 69 -2.91 4.22 -6.64
N LEU A 70 -3.39 4.33 -7.88
CA LEU A 70 -3.63 3.16 -8.73
C LEU A 70 -2.34 2.35 -9.01
N ASN A 71 -1.18 3.01 -9.03
CA ASN A 71 0.09 2.34 -9.25
C ASN A 71 0.73 1.79 -7.97
N SER A 72 0.57 2.46 -6.83
CA SER A 72 1.19 2.07 -5.57
C SER A 72 0.43 0.94 -4.87
N PHE A 73 -0.90 0.94 -4.92
CA PHE A 73 -1.71 -0.03 -4.16
C PHE A 73 -2.14 -1.24 -5.01
N LYS A 74 -1.15 -2.04 -5.47
CA LYS A 74 -1.37 -3.22 -6.33
C LYS A 74 -2.21 -4.35 -5.68
N GLY A 75 -2.36 -4.34 -4.36
CA GLY A 75 -3.27 -5.25 -3.65
C GLY A 75 -4.75 -4.92 -3.87
N LEU A 76 -5.06 -3.65 -4.12
CA LEU A 76 -6.42 -3.16 -4.38
C LEU A 76 -6.70 -3.01 -5.87
N PHE A 77 -5.73 -2.52 -6.63
CA PHE A 77 -5.90 -2.16 -8.03
C PHE A 77 -5.00 -2.98 -8.94
N ARG A 78 -5.60 -3.47 -10.03
CA ARG A 78 -4.90 -4.17 -11.10
C ARG A 78 -4.81 -3.30 -12.33
N GLU A 79 -3.61 -3.19 -12.88
CA GLU A 79 -3.38 -2.58 -14.18
C GLU A 79 -3.73 -3.56 -15.30
N SER A 80 -4.47 -3.07 -16.29
CA SER A 80 -4.83 -3.83 -17.48
C SER A 80 -3.81 -3.62 -18.60
N ILE A 81 -3.67 -4.65 -19.44
CA ILE A 81 -2.91 -4.58 -20.69
C ILE A 81 -3.63 -3.66 -21.69
N LYS A 82 -4.96 -3.49 -21.56
CA LYS A 82 -5.71 -2.56 -22.41
C LYS A 82 -5.25 -1.14 -22.13
N THR A 83 -4.98 -0.39 -23.20
CA THR A 83 -4.60 1.02 -23.14
C THR A 83 -5.54 1.87 -23.97
N THR A 84 -5.68 3.13 -23.59
CA THR A 84 -6.32 4.15 -24.41
C THR A 84 -5.27 5.17 -24.84
N LYS A 85 -5.46 5.76 -26.02
CA LYS A 85 -4.68 6.91 -26.47
C LYS A 85 -5.52 8.15 -26.31
N GLN A 86 -5.04 9.11 -25.53
CA GLN A 86 -5.67 10.40 -25.44
C GLN A 86 -5.48 11.14 -26.77
N LYS A 87 -6.60 11.54 -27.40
CA LYS A 87 -6.61 12.08 -28.77
C LYS A 87 -5.78 13.36 -28.92
N ASP A 88 -5.69 14.16 -27.87
CA ASP A 88 -5.10 15.51 -27.94
C ASP A 88 -3.62 15.55 -27.55
N SER A 89 -3.16 14.68 -26.66
CA SER A 89 -1.77 14.67 -26.16
C SER A 89 -0.92 13.54 -26.73
N GLY A 90 -1.55 12.53 -27.35
CA GLY A 90 -0.88 11.28 -27.72
C GLY A 90 -0.46 10.42 -26.53
N TYR A 91 -0.81 10.82 -25.31
CA TYR A 91 -0.50 10.09 -24.08
C TYR A 91 -1.27 8.77 -24.02
N VAL A 92 -0.59 7.71 -23.58
CA VAL A 92 -1.15 6.36 -23.49
C VAL A 92 -1.45 6.06 -22.03
N GLU A 93 -2.72 5.83 -21.71
CA GLU A 93 -3.15 5.46 -20.36
C GLU A 93 -3.59 4.00 -20.28
N HIS A 94 -3.25 3.36 -19.16
CA HIS A 94 -3.73 2.02 -18.84
C HIS A 94 -5.10 2.07 -18.18
N TYR A 95 -5.89 1.02 -18.40
CA TYR A 95 -7.12 0.80 -17.64
C TYR A 95 -6.81 0.12 -16.32
N TYR A 96 -7.49 0.54 -15.25
CA TYR A 96 -7.37 -0.06 -13.93
C TYR A 96 -8.67 -0.74 -13.51
N TRP A 97 -8.50 -1.89 -12.86
CA TRP A 97 -9.57 -2.72 -12.33
C TRP A 97 -9.44 -2.82 -10.82
N LEU A 98 -10.56 -3.00 -10.14
CA LEU A 98 -10.52 -3.45 -8.74
C LEU A 98 -10.15 -4.94 -8.71
N GLN A 99 -9.13 -5.30 -7.93
CA GLN A 99 -8.60 -6.66 -7.84
C GLN A 99 -9.69 -7.69 -7.52
N LEU A 100 -10.60 -7.33 -6.60
CA LEU A 100 -11.71 -8.18 -6.19
C LEU A 100 -12.70 -8.45 -7.33
N ARG A 101 -13.01 -7.44 -8.15
CA ARG A 101 -13.86 -7.60 -9.34
C ARG A 101 -13.21 -8.50 -10.38
N TYR A 102 -11.90 -8.33 -10.57
CA TYR A 102 -11.14 -9.18 -11.48
C TYR A 102 -11.13 -10.64 -11.03
N ALA A 103 -10.93 -10.88 -9.73
CA ALA A 103 -10.98 -12.22 -9.15
C ALA A 103 -12.37 -12.86 -9.29
N ARG A 104 -13.44 -12.10 -9.03
CA ARG A 104 -14.83 -12.56 -9.24
C ARG A 104 -15.13 -12.87 -10.70
N TRP A 105 -14.71 -12.00 -11.61
CA TRP A 105 -14.89 -12.19 -13.05
C TRP A 105 -14.24 -13.49 -13.55
N TRP A 106 -13.02 -13.81 -13.09
CA TRP A 106 -12.35 -15.06 -13.43
C TRP A 106 -13.12 -16.31 -12.96
N LEU A 107 -13.90 -16.21 -11.87
CA LEU A 107 -14.75 -17.29 -11.39
C LEU A 107 -16.08 -17.39 -12.17
N GLU A 108 -16.58 -16.27 -12.66
CA GLU A 108 -17.87 -16.14 -13.37
C GLU A 108 -17.78 -16.37 -14.89
N GLU A 109 -16.56 -16.52 -15.45
CA GLU A 109 -16.25 -16.63 -16.90
C GLU A 109 -16.92 -17.82 -17.63
N GLN A 110 -17.81 -18.57 -16.96
CA GLN A 110 -18.72 -19.54 -17.58
C GLN A 110 -20.04 -18.93 -18.11
N GLN A 111 -20.34 -17.65 -17.84
CA GLN A 111 -21.58 -17.02 -18.30
C GLN A 111 -21.29 -15.88 -19.29
N MET A 112 -21.92 -15.93 -20.47
CA MET A 112 -21.78 -14.95 -21.56
C MET A 112 -22.34 -13.57 -21.15
N PHE A 113 -21.58 -12.78 -20.39
CA PHE A 113 -21.91 -11.38 -20.13
C PHE A 113 -21.15 -10.46 -21.09
N ASP A 114 -21.79 -9.36 -21.49
CA ASP A 114 -21.20 -8.28 -22.28
C ASP A 114 -19.86 -7.86 -21.66
N GLU A 115 -18.80 -7.95 -22.46
CA GLU A 115 -17.41 -7.89 -21.98
C GLU A 115 -17.13 -6.63 -21.15
N ASP A 116 -17.84 -5.52 -21.40
CA ASP A 116 -17.58 -4.20 -20.81
C ASP A 116 -18.51 -3.78 -19.65
N ASN A 117 -19.61 -4.50 -19.41
CA ASN A 117 -20.58 -4.18 -18.36
C ASN A 117 -20.60 -5.25 -17.27
N GLN A 118 -20.02 -4.92 -16.12
CA GLN A 118 -20.03 -5.78 -14.94
C GLN A 118 -21.03 -5.25 -13.91
N ALA A 119 -21.75 -6.15 -13.24
CA ALA A 119 -22.64 -5.77 -12.16
C ALA A 119 -21.86 -5.07 -11.02
N PRO A 120 -22.48 -4.09 -10.33
CA PRO A 120 -21.96 -3.57 -9.07
C PRO A 120 -21.58 -4.67 -8.09
N LEU A 121 -20.53 -4.45 -7.29
CA LEU A 121 -20.20 -5.38 -6.21
C LEU A 121 -21.29 -5.34 -5.15
N GLU A 122 -21.55 -6.50 -4.55
CA GLU A 122 -22.45 -6.60 -3.40
C GLU A 122 -21.89 -5.78 -2.22
N PRO A 123 -22.75 -5.11 -1.44
CA PRO A 123 -22.32 -4.25 -0.33
C PRO A 123 -21.37 -4.92 0.67
N GLU A 124 -21.52 -6.22 0.88
CA GLU A 124 -20.70 -7.04 1.77
C GLU A 124 -19.23 -7.03 1.35
N TYR A 125 -18.96 -7.14 0.05
CA TYR A 125 -17.59 -7.07 -0.50
C TYR A 125 -16.99 -5.67 -0.36
N ILE A 126 -17.81 -4.64 -0.51
CA ILE A 126 -17.38 -3.24 -0.33
C ILE A 126 -17.00 -3.02 1.13
N GLY A 127 -17.84 -3.46 2.07
CA GLY A 127 -17.57 -3.39 3.50
C GLY A 127 -16.29 -4.14 3.90
N MET A 128 -16.04 -5.30 3.32
CA MET A 128 -14.81 -6.06 3.53
C MET A 128 -13.57 -5.30 3.05
N LEU A 129 -13.61 -4.68 1.87
CA LEU A 129 -12.50 -3.87 1.34
C LEU A 129 -12.23 -2.65 2.21
N LEU A 130 -13.28 -1.92 2.63
CA LEU A 130 -13.14 -0.76 3.50
C LEU A 130 -12.59 -1.14 4.89
N SER A 131 -12.99 -2.31 5.41
CA SER A 131 -12.46 -2.85 6.67
C SER A 131 -10.99 -3.23 6.54
N PHE A 132 -10.60 -3.85 5.43
CA PHE A 132 -9.20 -4.12 5.11
C PHE A 132 -8.36 -2.84 5.05
N ILE A 133 -8.83 -1.82 4.32
CA ILE A 133 -8.13 -0.53 4.21
C ILE A 133 -7.98 0.11 5.60
N SER A 134 -9.04 0.06 6.42
CA SER A 134 -9.00 0.58 7.80
C SER A 134 -7.98 -0.17 8.65
N ALA A 135 -7.95 -1.50 8.57
CA ALA A 135 -6.97 -2.33 9.27
C ALA A 135 -5.53 -2.04 8.84
N MET A 136 -5.28 -1.81 7.54
CA MET A 136 -3.96 -1.41 7.04
C MET A 136 -3.53 -0.05 7.60
N VAL A 137 -4.43 0.93 7.64
CA VAL A 137 -4.16 2.25 8.24
C VAL A 137 -3.86 2.14 9.73
N GLU A 138 -4.62 1.30 10.45
CA GLU A 138 -4.38 1.06 11.88
C GLU A 138 -3.03 0.37 12.11
N GLN A 139 -2.68 -0.60 11.27
CA GLN A 139 -1.38 -1.27 11.31
C GLN A 139 -0.24 -0.28 11.07
N GLU A 140 -0.31 0.56 10.04
CA GLU A 140 0.69 1.60 9.78
C GLU A 140 0.87 2.54 10.97
N LYS A 141 -0.24 3.00 11.56
CA LYS A 141 -0.22 3.86 12.75
C LYS A 141 0.34 3.12 13.97
N ALA A 142 0.07 1.83 14.10
CA ALA A 142 0.61 1.01 15.19
C ALA A 142 2.11 0.80 15.02
N GLU A 143 2.60 0.55 13.81
CA GLU A 143 4.03 0.43 13.49
C GLU A 143 4.77 1.75 13.75
N GLU A 144 4.18 2.88 13.40
CA GLU A 144 4.72 4.21 13.75
C GLU A 144 4.78 4.45 15.26
N ARG A 145 3.80 3.96 16.02
CA ARG A 145 3.84 4.03 17.48
C ARG A 145 4.89 3.08 18.06
N GLN A 146 4.97 1.85 17.55
CA GLN A 146 5.92 0.84 18.02
C GLN A 146 7.36 1.22 17.71
N THR A 147 7.65 1.81 16.56
CA THR A 147 9.00 2.33 16.25
C THR A 147 9.41 3.44 17.23
N LYS A 148 8.49 4.35 17.56
CA LYS A 148 8.73 5.39 18.59
C LYS A 148 8.92 4.79 19.99
N VAL A 149 8.09 3.82 20.37
CA VAL A 149 8.19 3.14 21.67
C VAL A 149 9.48 2.31 21.76
N ASN A 150 9.86 1.60 20.70
CA ASN A 150 11.10 0.83 20.65
C ASN A 150 12.33 1.74 20.71
N TYR A 151 12.30 2.90 20.04
CA TYR A 151 13.37 3.89 20.14
C TYR A 151 13.51 4.45 21.56
N PHE A 152 12.39 4.78 22.21
CA PHE A 152 12.38 5.22 23.60
C PHE A 152 12.81 4.10 24.56
N SER A 153 12.39 2.86 24.32
CA SER A 153 12.77 1.70 25.12
C SER A 153 14.25 1.37 24.99
N LEU A 154 14.85 1.50 23.80
CA LEU A 154 16.30 1.29 23.59
C LEU A 154 17.13 2.34 24.32
N THR A 155 16.73 3.61 24.22
CA THR A 155 17.42 4.70 24.92
C THR A 155 17.26 4.59 26.44
N ALA A 156 16.06 4.27 26.92
CA ALA A 156 15.81 3.99 28.34
C ALA A 156 16.60 2.77 28.85
N SER A 157 16.73 1.70 28.06
CA SER A 157 17.49 0.51 28.48
C SER A 157 18.99 0.81 28.57
N ILE A 158 19.53 1.62 27.66
CA ILE A 158 20.94 2.06 27.70
C ILE A 158 21.18 2.89 28.97
N CYS A 159 20.31 3.86 29.27
CA CYS A 159 20.43 4.66 30.49
C CYS A 159 20.30 3.82 31.77
N ALA A 160 19.37 2.85 31.78
CA ALA A 160 19.20 1.94 32.92
C ALA A 160 20.42 1.04 33.13
N LEU A 161 21.08 0.58 32.06
CA LEU A 161 22.29 -0.23 32.13
C LEU A 161 23.47 0.59 32.69
N VAL A 162 23.64 1.83 32.25
CA VAL A 162 24.67 2.72 32.81
C VAL A 162 24.40 3.01 34.29
N ALA A 163 23.15 3.29 34.66
CA ALA A 163 22.75 3.55 36.04
C ALA A 163 22.95 2.32 36.94
N SER A 164 22.69 1.10 36.45
CA SER A 164 22.87 -0.13 37.21
C SER A 164 24.34 -0.44 37.49
N ILE A 165 25.23 -0.19 36.53
CA ILE A 165 26.68 -0.31 36.73
C ILE A 165 27.16 0.65 37.83
N ILE A 166 26.73 1.92 37.77
CA ILE A 166 27.11 2.93 38.78
C ILE A 166 26.56 2.55 40.16
N ALA A 167 25.30 2.13 40.24
CA ALA A 167 24.67 1.70 41.48
C ALA A 167 25.37 0.47 42.09
N ALA A 168 25.79 -0.50 41.25
CA ALA A 168 26.52 -1.68 41.70
C ALA A 168 27.92 -1.33 42.25
N ILE A 169 28.62 -0.37 41.65
CA ILE A 169 29.93 0.10 42.15
C ILE A 169 29.77 0.81 43.51
N ILE A 170 28.77 1.68 43.64
CA ILE A 170 28.50 2.37 44.91
C ILE A 170 28.07 1.36 46.00
N SER A 171 27.18 0.43 45.66
CA SER A 171 26.70 -0.59 46.59
C SER A 171 27.83 -1.51 47.06
N SER A 172 28.73 -1.92 46.17
CA SER A 172 29.87 -2.78 46.53
C SER A 172 30.92 -2.05 47.39
N GLY A 173 31.18 -0.77 47.11
CA GLY A 173 32.03 0.07 47.96
C GLY A 173 31.44 0.33 49.35
N LEU A 174 30.12 0.50 49.44
CA LEU A 174 29.43 0.67 50.73
C LEU A 174 29.47 -0.61 51.58
N PHE A 175 29.37 -1.78 50.93
CA PHE A 175 29.40 -3.09 51.60
C PHE A 175 30.76 -3.37 52.25
N LEU A 176 31.87 -3.05 51.56
CA LEU A 176 33.23 -3.15 52.11
C LEU A 176 33.43 -2.22 53.32
N LYS A 177 32.85 -1.01 53.27
CA LYS A 177 32.93 -0.04 54.37
C LYS A 177 32.11 -0.45 55.59
N MET A 178 31.01 -1.18 55.40
CA MET A 178 30.20 -1.73 56.49
C MET A 178 30.89 -2.90 57.21
N ILE A 179 31.62 -3.76 56.49
CA ILE A 179 32.35 -4.89 57.10
C ILE A 179 33.50 -4.42 58.02
N GLN A 180 34.14 -3.28 57.72
CA GLN A 180 35.20 -2.73 58.58
C GLN A 180 34.70 -2.04 59.87
N ILE A 181 33.40 -1.79 60.02
CA ILE A 181 32.83 -1.05 61.16
C ILE A 181 32.12 -1.99 62.16
N SER A 182 32.02 -3.29 61.88
CA SER A 182 31.57 -4.28 62.87
C SER A 182 32.75 -4.69 63.78
N PRO A 183 32.76 -4.32 65.07
CA PRO A 183 33.72 -4.85 66.05
C PRO A 183 33.48 -6.34 66.35
#